data_AF-A0A5D6W8M3-F1
#
_entry.id   AF-A0A5D6W8M3-F1
#
_cell.length_a   1.000
_cell.length_b   1.000
_cell.length_c   1.000
_cell.angle_alpha   90.00
_cell.angle_beta   90.00
_cell.angle_gamma   90.00
#
_symmetry.space_group_name_H-M   'P 1'
#
loop_
_entity.id
_entity.type
_entity.pdbx_description
1 polymer ?
#
loop_
_entity_poly.entity_id
_entity_poly.type
_entity_poly.pdbx_seq_one_letter_code
_entity_poly.pdbx_strand_id
1 'polypeptide(L)'
;MPKVTRDDIPNWFQRKTGFDVDVEELKKAATLDRIACADEPMKLMRELWGITPRDCERLLGAPSRTVEQWFHTKSTRPASWVVRLIVEKCSILHEERLRKNSP
;
A
#
# COMPACT_ATOMS: atom_id res chain seq x y z
N MET A 1 25.41 -2.42 18.71
CA MET A 1 23.95 -2.19 18.79
C MET A 1 23.26 -3.23 17.92
N PRO A 2 22.24 -3.96 18.42
CA PRO A 2 21.52 -4.91 17.59
C PRO A 2 20.89 -4.17 16.40
N LYS A 3 20.93 -4.80 15.23
CA LYS A 3 20.45 -4.22 13.98
C LYS A 3 18.92 -4.16 14.05
N VAL A 4 18.35 -2.96 14.21
CA VAL A 4 16.90 -2.75 14.15
C VAL A 4 16.44 -3.21 12.77
N THR A 5 15.63 -4.26 12.71
CA THR A 5 15.05 -4.72 11.45
C THR A 5 13.85 -3.85 11.09
N ARG A 6 13.40 -3.90 9.83
CA ARG A 6 12.22 -3.11 9.41
C ARG A 6 10.96 -3.47 10.19
N ASP A 7 10.85 -4.72 10.63
CA ASP A 7 9.73 -5.21 11.43
C ASP A 7 9.80 -4.72 12.90
N ASP A 8 10.99 -4.30 13.36
CA ASP A 8 11.20 -3.73 14.69
C ASP A 8 10.87 -2.23 14.75
N ILE A 9 10.75 -1.54 13.60
CA ILE A 9 10.55 -0.09 13.53
C ILE A 9 9.25 0.35 14.24
N PRO A 10 8.07 -0.29 14.02
CA PRO A 10 6.84 0.08 14.74
C PRO A 10 7.00 0.02 16.26
N ASN A 11 7.55 -1.09 16.76
CA ASN A 11 7.77 -1.31 18.20
C ASN A 11 8.80 -0.33 18.78
N TRP A 12 9.86 -0.03 18.02
CA TRP A 12 10.86 0.96 18.41
C TRP A 12 10.27 2.37 18.47
N PHE A 13 9.49 2.76 17.47
CA PHE A 13 8.88 4.08 17.37
C PHE A 13 7.95 4.37 18.55
N GLN A 14 7.06 3.43 18.87
CA GLN A 14 6.15 3.54 20.02
C GLN A 14 6.89 3.59 21.37
N ARG A 15 8.00 2.84 21.52
CA ARG A 15 8.81 2.87 22.77
C ARG A 15 9.60 4.17 22.95
N LYS A 16 9.87 4.90 21.87
CA LYS A 16 10.74 6.09 21.88
C LYS A 16 9.98 7.41 21.76
N THR A 17 8.78 7.37 21.21
CA THR A 17 7.88 8.50 21.10
C THR A 17 6.71 8.25 22.04
N GLY A 18 6.24 9.23 22.81
CA GLY A 18 5.02 9.09 23.64
C GLY A 18 3.74 9.00 22.80
N PHE A 19 3.86 8.50 21.56
CA PHE A 19 2.82 8.42 20.56
C PHE A 19 2.04 7.13 20.80
N ASP A 20 0.92 7.27 21.50
CA ASP A 20 0.04 6.16 21.88
C ASP A 20 -0.85 5.77 20.68
N VAL A 21 -0.27 4.97 19.79
CA VAL A 21 -0.94 4.42 18.61
C VAL A 21 -0.81 2.90 18.65
N ASP A 22 -1.87 2.21 18.25
CA ASP A 22 -1.90 0.75 18.18
C ASP A 22 -0.76 0.22 17.28
N VAL A 23 -0.05 -0.79 17.75
CA VAL A 23 1.03 -1.46 17.01
C VAL A 23 0.53 -2.01 15.67
N GLU A 24 -0.72 -2.49 15.60
CA GLU A 24 -1.30 -2.98 14.36
C GLU A 24 -1.57 -1.84 13.35
N GLU A 25 -1.97 -0.66 13.83
CA GLU A 25 -2.08 0.54 12.98
C GLU A 25 -0.71 0.96 12.45
N LEU A 26 0.34 0.91 13.28
CA LEU A 26 1.71 1.21 12.85
C LEU A 26 2.23 0.20 11.82
N LYS A 27 1.95 -1.10 11.99
CA LYS A 27 2.29 -2.14 11.00
C LYS A 27 1.57 -1.93 9.68
N LYS A 28 0.28 -1.57 9.74
CA LYS A 28 -0.49 -1.21 8.54
C LYS A 28 0.14 -0.02 7.84
N ALA A 29 0.39 1.08 8.57
CA ALA A 29 1.04 2.28 8.01
C ALA A 29 2.40 1.96 7.37
N ALA A 30 3.24 1.16 8.04
CA ALA A 30 4.53 0.72 7.50
C ALA A 30 4.38 -0.10 6.20
N THR A 31 3.35 -0.93 6.12
CA THR A 31 3.05 -1.71 4.91
C THR A 31 2.60 -0.81 3.76
N LEU A 32 1.73 0.16 4.03
CA LEU A 32 1.28 1.13 3.03
C LEU A 32 2.45 1.98 2.51
N ASP A 33 3.31 2.48 3.41
CA ASP A 33 4.50 3.24 3.03
C ASP A 33 5.48 2.39 2.20
N ARG A 34 5.73 1.14 2.60
CA ARG A 34 6.57 0.21 1.83
C ARG A 34 6.09 0.06 0.39
N ILE A 35 4.78 -0.07 0.20
CA ILE A 35 4.19 -0.21 -1.13
C ILE A 35 4.31 1.10 -1.90
N ALA A 36 3.93 2.23 -1.29
CA ALA A 36 3.95 3.53 -1.94
C ALA A 36 5.37 3.97 -2.38
N CYS A 37 6.38 3.58 -1.61
CA CYS A 37 7.79 3.90 -1.84
C CYS A 37 8.51 2.87 -2.73
N ALA A 38 7.87 1.76 -3.12
CA ALA A 38 8.46 0.79 -4.03
C ALA A 38 8.75 1.39 -5.42
N ASP A 39 9.67 0.76 -6.17
CA ASP A 39 9.94 1.13 -7.57
C ASP A 39 8.74 0.84 -8.47
N GLU A 40 8.06 -0.29 -8.22
CA GLU A 40 6.90 -0.77 -8.96
C GLU A 40 5.69 -0.96 -8.02
N PRO A 41 5.09 0.13 -7.49
CA PRO A 41 4.04 0.06 -6.46
C PRO A 41 2.80 -0.71 -6.94
N MET A 42 2.41 -0.52 -8.20
CA MET A 42 1.23 -1.19 -8.78
C MET A 42 1.43 -2.70 -8.89
N LYS A 43 2.62 -3.12 -9.29
CA LYS A 43 2.98 -4.54 -9.37
C LYS A 43 3.02 -5.18 -7.98
N LEU A 44 3.60 -4.48 -7.01
CA LEU A 44 3.65 -4.96 -5.63
C LEU A 44 2.25 -5.10 -5.01
N MET A 45 1.33 -4.16 -5.26
CA MET A 45 -0.07 -4.32 -4.84
C MET A 45 -0.76 -5.50 -5.51
N ARG A 46 -0.47 -5.76 -6.79
CA ARG A 46 -0.99 -6.95 -7.48
C ARG A 46 -0.50 -8.24 -6.85
N GLU A 47 0.79 -8.32 -6.53
CA GLU A 47 1.41 -9.50 -5.92
C GLU A 47 0.90 -9.74 -4.49
N LEU A 48 0.81 -8.68 -3.68
CA LEU A 48 0.42 -8.81 -2.27
C LEU A 48 -1.09 -8.92 -2.07
N TRP A 49 -1.88 -8.19 -2.85
CA TRP A 49 -3.31 -8.00 -2.57
C TRP A 49 -4.21 -8.47 -3.72
N GLY A 50 -3.65 -8.95 -4.83
CA GLY A 50 -4.42 -9.34 -6.00
C GLY A 50 -5.14 -8.17 -6.68
N ILE A 51 -4.66 -6.94 -6.50
CA ILE A 51 -5.24 -5.75 -7.12
C ILE A 51 -4.95 -5.74 -8.62
N THR A 52 -6.01 -5.54 -9.40
CA THR A 52 -5.94 -5.49 -10.87
C THR A 52 -6.09 -4.06 -11.40
N PRO A 53 -5.68 -3.78 -12.65
CA PRO A 53 -5.94 -2.48 -13.28
C PRO A 53 -7.43 -2.10 -13.26
N ARG A 54 -8.33 -3.07 -13.45
CA ARG A 54 -9.78 -2.84 -13.39
C ARG A 54 -10.28 -2.40 -12.01
N ASP A 55 -9.64 -2.88 -10.94
CA ASP A 55 -9.95 -2.42 -9.58
C ASP A 55 -9.58 -0.95 -9.41
N CYS A 56 -8.40 -0.55 -9.88
CA CYS A 56 -7.95 0.83 -9.84
C CYS A 56 -8.81 1.74 -10.75
N GLU A 57 -9.21 1.28 -11.94
CA GLU A 57 -10.15 2.00 -12.81
C GLU A 57 -11.46 2.30 -12.06
N ARG A 58 -12.05 1.29 -11.41
CA ARG A 58 -13.28 1.45 -10.64
C ARG A 58 -13.12 2.35 -9.43
N LEU A 59 -12.03 2.22 -8.69
CA LEU A 59 -11.78 3.00 -7.47
C LEU A 59 -11.49 4.48 -7.76
N LEU A 60 -10.80 4.75 -8.86
CA LEU A 60 -10.28 6.09 -9.18
C LEU A 60 -11.13 6.84 -10.21
N GLY A 61 -12.00 6.14 -10.96
CA GLY A 61 -12.72 6.71 -12.10
C GLY A 61 -11.77 7.14 -13.23
N ALA A 62 -10.55 6.60 -13.26
CA ALA A 62 -9.52 6.94 -14.24
C ALA A 62 -9.68 6.12 -15.53
N PRO A 63 -9.29 6.65 -16.71
CA PRO A 63 -9.36 5.90 -17.95
C PRO A 63 -8.54 4.61 -17.90
N SER A 64 -9.10 3.50 -18.38
CA SER A 64 -8.48 2.17 -18.36
C SER A 64 -7.05 2.18 -18.93
N ARG A 65 -6.85 2.82 -20.08
CA ARG A 65 -5.53 2.96 -20.72
C ARG A 65 -4.47 3.61 -19.83
N THR A 66 -4.87 4.63 -19.06
CA THR A 66 -3.96 5.33 -18.14
C THR A 66 -3.55 4.42 -17.00
N VAL A 67 -4.52 3.69 -16.43
CA VAL A 67 -4.27 2.75 -15.34
C VAL A 67 -3.40 1.59 -15.81
N GLU A 68 -3.69 1.00 -16.97
CA GLU A 68 -2.88 -0.08 -17.56
C GLU A 68 -1.41 0.32 -17.73
N GLN A 69 -1.14 1.56 -18.17
CA GLN A 69 0.23 2.05 -18.31
C GLN A 69 1.01 2.04 -16.99
N TRP A 70 0.36 2.28 -15.85
CA TRP A 70 1.00 2.25 -14.54
C TRP A 70 1.43 0.83 -14.11
N PHE A 71 0.81 -0.22 -14.68
CA PHE A 71 1.14 -1.61 -14.39
C PHE A 71 2.16 -2.21 -15.37
N HIS A 72 2.30 -1.63 -16.57
CA HIS A 72 3.15 -2.17 -17.62
C HIS A 72 4.44 -1.37 -17.87
N THR A 73 4.43 -0.06 -17.63
CA THR A 73 5.50 0.82 -18.08
C THR A 73 6.15 1.54 -16.90
N LYS A 74 7.44 1.30 -16.68
CA LYS A 74 8.22 1.98 -15.62
C LYS A 74 8.23 3.51 -15.73
N SER A 75 8.11 4.05 -16.94
CA SER A 75 8.28 5.49 -17.21
C SER A 75 7.07 6.36 -16.88
N THR A 76 5.89 5.77 -16.64
CA THR A 76 4.64 6.50 -16.36
C THR A 76 4.19 6.35 -14.91
N ARG A 77 5.14 6.29 -13.97
CA ARG A 77 4.80 6.28 -12.54
C ARG A 77 4.00 7.56 -12.22
N PRO A 78 2.82 7.45 -11.59
CA PRO A 78 2.10 8.62 -11.10
C PRO A 78 2.96 9.42 -10.12
N ALA A 79 2.59 10.69 -9.90
CA ALA A 79 3.20 11.49 -8.84
C ALA A 79 3.11 10.74 -7.49
N SER A 80 4.12 10.89 -6.63
CA SER A 80 4.24 10.13 -5.38
C SER A 80 3.02 10.26 -4.47
N TRP A 81 2.43 11.45 -4.37
CA TRP A 81 1.20 11.67 -3.60
C TRP A 81 -0.01 10.92 -4.18
N VAL A 82 -0.09 10.79 -5.51
CA VAL A 82 -1.13 9.99 -6.18
C VAL A 82 -0.95 8.51 -5.85
N VAL A 83 0.29 8.01 -5.88
CA VAL A 83 0.57 6.62 -5.49
C VAL A 83 0.10 6.33 -4.07
N ARG A 84 0.36 7.23 -3.11
CA ARG A 84 -0.09 7.06 -1.72
C ARG A 84 -1.61 6.93 -1.61
N LEU A 85 -2.36 7.81 -2.28
CA LEU A 85 -3.84 7.73 -2.32
C LEU A 85 -4.33 6.43 -2.96
N ILE A 86 -3.69 5.98 -4.04
CA ILE A 86 -4.06 4.71 -4.70
C ILE A 86 -3.84 3.55 -3.72
N VAL A 87 -2.70 3.50 -3.05
CA VAL A 87 -2.35 2.46 -2.08
C VAL A 87 -3.37 2.43 -0.93
N GLU A 88 -3.74 3.60 -0.39
CA GLU A 88 -4.76 3.69 0.66
C GLU A 88 -6.11 3.14 0.20
N LYS A 89 -6.63 3.57 -0.97
CA LYS A 89 -7.90 3.09 -1.51
C LYS A 89 -7.87 1.58 -1.79
N CYS A 90 -6.76 1.08 -2.33
CA CYS A 90 -6.60 -0.34 -2.61
C CYS A 90 -6.50 -1.18 -1.33
N SER A 91 -5.92 -0.65 -0.25
CA SER A 91 -5.89 -1.34 1.05
C SER A 91 -7.29 -1.53 1.64
N ILE A 92 -8.17 -0.54 1.49
CA ILE A 92 -9.58 -0.66 1.94
C ILE A 92 -10.29 -1.76 1.16
N LEU A 93 -10.12 -1.79 -0.17
CA LEU A 93 -10.68 -2.85 -1.00
C LEU A 93 -10.13 -4.24 -0.62
N HIS A 94 -8.84 -4.34 -0.33
CA HIS A 94 -8.21 -5.58 0.13
C HIS A 94 -8.84 -6.06 1.46
N GLU A 95 -8.99 -5.17 2.43
CA GLU A 95 -9.62 -5.48 3.72
C GLU A 95 -11.09 -5.91 3.55
N GLU A 96 -11.84 -5.25 2.66
CA GLU A 96 -13.21 -5.67 2.34
C GLU A 96 -13.27 -7.06 1.73
N ARG A 97 -12.33 -7.41 0.85
CA ARG A 97 -12.23 -8.75 0.26
C ARG A 97 -11.89 -9.79 1.32
N LEU A 98 -10.96 -9.50 2.22
CA LEU A 98 -10.63 -10.37 3.34
C LEU A 98 -11.87 -10.62 4.22
N ARG A 99 -12.60 -9.57 4.61
CA ARG A 99 -13.83 -9.70 5.41
C ARG A 99 -14.89 -10.57 4.74
N LYS A 100 -15.05 -10.49 3.42
CA LYS A 100 -16.02 -11.29 2.66
C LYS A 100 -15.63 -12.75 2.49
N ASN A 101 -14.33 -13.04 2.55
CA ASN A 101 -13.78 -14.38 2.39
C ASN A 101 -13.49 -15.06 3.74
N SER A 102 -13.69 -14.37 4.86
CA SER A 102 -13.67 -14.96 6.19
C SER A 102 -14.95 -15.78 6.40
N PRO A 103 -14.85 -17.04 6.87
CA PRO A 103 -15.99 -17.93 7.11
C PRO A 103 -16.91 -17.44 8.23
#